data_AF-A0ABD4SLH1-F1
#
_entry.id   AF-A0ABD4SLH1-F1
#
_cell.length_a   1.000
_cell.length_b   1.000
_cell.length_c   1.000
_cell.angle_alpha   90.00
_cell.angle_beta   90.00
_cell.angle_gamma   90.00
#
_symmetry.space_group_name_H-M   'P 1'
#
loop_
_entity.id
_entity.type
_entity.pdbx_description
1 polymer ?
#
loop_
_entity_poly.entity_id
_entity_poly.type
_entity_poly.pdbx_seq_one_letter_code
_entity_poly.pdbx_strand_id
1 'polypeptide(L)'
;DFLKSLSGIGEKRANDLAQRLIRLAKLACPAVKKSSAHIRGLEMAINNILSAEETCQTALKEMAKLAPKRDLEILKSIPGIAENTALRIISELGDIRRFNNPNQLNAFVGVDPQVYESGNLTAHLSISKRGTAIGRKVLY
;
A
#
# COMPACT_ATOMS: atom_id res chain seq x y z
N ASP A 1 18.77 -2.12 -19.40
CA ASP A 1 17.51 -2.83 -19.71
C ASP A 1 16.41 -2.59 -18.66
N PHE A 2 15.85 -1.38 -18.58
CA PHE A 2 14.75 -1.06 -17.64
C PHE A 2 13.51 -1.96 -17.84
N LEU A 3 13.16 -2.27 -19.09
CA LEU A 3 12.02 -3.14 -19.36
C LEU A 3 12.22 -4.59 -18.92
N LYS A 4 13.47 -5.04 -18.83
CA LYS A 4 13.79 -6.40 -18.34
C LYS A 4 13.89 -6.44 -16.81
N SER A 5 14.04 -5.30 -16.13
CA SER A 5 13.96 -5.23 -14.66
C SER A 5 12.53 -5.23 -14.13
N LEU A 6 11.52 -5.11 -15.01
CA LEU A 6 10.11 -5.22 -14.63
C LEU A 6 9.70 -6.69 -14.50
N SER A 7 9.07 -7.03 -13.37
CA SER A 7 8.59 -8.40 -13.11
C SER A 7 7.59 -8.86 -14.17
N GLY A 8 7.73 -10.11 -14.64
CA GLY A 8 6.81 -10.73 -15.60
C GLY A 8 7.02 -10.36 -17.07
N ILE A 9 8.11 -9.65 -17.42
CA ILE A 9 8.44 -9.30 -18.81
C ILE A 9 9.66 -10.10 -19.29
N GLY A 10 9.42 -11.07 -20.17
CA GLY A 10 10.48 -11.83 -20.85
C GLY A 10 11.20 -11.01 -21.94
N GLU A 11 12.42 -11.42 -22.29
CA GLU A 11 13.31 -10.69 -23.20
C GLU A 11 12.68 -10.37 -24.57
N LYS A 12 12.03 -11.36 -25.19
CA LYS A 12 11.33 -11.16 -26.48
C LYS A 12 10.25 -10.07 -26.38
N ARG A 13 9.48 -10.05 -25.28
CA ARG A 13 8.42 -9.07 -25.04
C ARG A 13 8.99 -7.68 -24.75
N ALA A 14 10.07 -7.60 -23.97
CA ALA A 14 10.76 -6.34 -23.71
C ALA A 14 11.27 -5.70 -25.00
N ASN A 15 11.89 -6.49 -25.89
CA ASN A 15 12.38 -6.02 -27.18
C ASN A 15 11.25 -5.55 -28.10
N ASP A 16 10.16 -6.31 -28.20
CA ASP A 16 8.99 -5.91 -29.01
C ASP A 16 8.37 -4.59 -28.48
N LEU A 17 8.21 -4.46 -27.17
CA LEU A 17 7.69 -3.24 -26.54
C LEU A 17 8.61 -2.04 -26.82
N ALA A 18 9.93 -2.22 -26.67
CA ALA A 18 10.91 -1.16 -26.94
C ALA A 18 10.84 -0.68 -28.39
N GLN A 19 10.81 -1.62 -29.35
CA GLN A 19 10.68 -1.28 -30.78
C GLN A 19 9.37 -0.56 -31.07
N ARG A 20 8.26 -1.01 -30.47
CA ARG A 20 6.95 -0.37 -30.63
C ARG A 20 6.93 1.05 -30.06
N LEU A 21 7.51 1.28 -28.89
CA LEU A 21 7.63 2.61 -28.28
C LEU A 21 8.46 3.56 -29.14
N ILE A 22 9.60 3.09 -29.65
CA ILE A 22 10.44 3.89 -30.57
C ILE A 22 9.66 4.23 -31.85
N ARG A 23 8.96 3.26 -32.43
CA ARG A 23 8.12 3.48 -33.62
C ARG A 23 7.05 4.52 -33.36
N LEU A 24 6.32 4.42 -32.24
CA LEU A 24 5.28 5.38 -31.86
C LEU A 24 5.85 6.77 -31.60
N ALA A 25 6.99 6.87 -30.92
CA ALA A 25 7.66 8.14 -30.67
C ALA A 25 8.06 8.86 -31.97
N LYS A 26 8.45 8.12 -33.01
CA LYS A 26 8.73 8.68 -34.35
C LYS A 26 7.49 9.17 -35.08
N LEU A 27 6.33 8.55 -34.85
CA LEU A 27 5.06 8.90 -35.49
C LEU A 27 4.30 9.99 -34.72
N ALA A 28 4.60 10.17 -33.44
CA ALA A 28 3.90 11.10 -32.57
C ALA A 28 4.11 12.56 -33.02
N CYS A 29 3.01 13.31 -33.15
CA CYS A 29 3.04 14.75 -33.30
C CYS A 29 2.76 15.39 -31.92
N PRO A 30 3.77 15.96 -31.23
CA PRO A 30 3.57 16.50 -29.89
C PRO A 30 2.73 17.77 -29.94
N ALA A 31 1.68 17.82 -29.12
CA ALA A 31 0.82 19.01 -29.00
C ALA A 31 1.55 20.21 -28.36
N VAL A 32 2.63 19.95 -27.60
CA VAL A 32 3.40 20.97 -26.88
C VAL A 32 4.90 20.84 -27.14
N LYS A 33 5.61 21.99 -27.13
CA LYS A 33 7.07 22.01 -27.25
C LYS A 33 7.73 21.40 -26.01
N LYS A 34 8.91 20.78 -26.18
CA LYS A 34 9.73 20.24 -25.09
C LYS A 34 10.05 21.27 -24.00
N SER A 35 10.26 22.53 -24.38
CA SER A 35 10.57 23.63 -23.46
C SER A 35 9.33 24.27 -22.81
N SER A 36 8.13 23.74 -23.05
CA SER A 36 6.90 24.29 -22.47
C SER A 36 6.84 24.07 -20.95
N ALA A 37 6.09 24.93 -20.26
CA ALA A 37 5.87 24.79 -18.82
C ALA A 37 5.15 23.48 -18.46
N HIS A 38 4.29 22.97 -19.35
CA HIS A 38 3.60 21.70 -19.17
C HIS A 38 4.57 20.52 -19.02
N ILE A 39 5.59 20.44 -19.87
CA ILE A 39 6.59 19.36 -19.80
C ILE A 39 7.40 19.45 -18.50
N ARG A 40 7.81 20.66 -18.08
CA ARG A 40 8.49 20.85 -16.79
C ARG A 40 7.63 20.44 -15.60
N GLY A 41 6.35 20.82 -15.61
CA GLY A 41 5.41 20.42 -14.56
C GLY A 41 5.23 18.90 -14.49
N LEU A 42 5.19 18.24 -15.64
CA LEU A 42 5.13 16.78 -15.72
C LEU A 42 6.42 16.12 -15.18
N GLU A 43 7.60 16.62 -15.57
CA GLU A 43 8.89 16.15 -15.04
C GLU A 43 8.97 16.28 -13.52
N MET A 44 8.53 17.42 -12.97
CA MET A 44 8.44 17.61 -11.51
C MET A 44 7.49 16.61 -10.85
N ALA A 45 6.30 16.38 -11.41
CA ALA A 45 5.35 15.42 -10.88
C ALA A 45 5.91 13.99 -10.88
N ILE A 46 6.58 13.59 -11.98
CA ILE A 46 7.25 12.28 -12.06
C ILE A 46 8.33 12.16 -10.99
N ASN A 47 9.19 13.15 -10.85
CA ASN A 47 10.25 13.13 -9.84
C ASN A 47 9.68 13.06 -8.42
N ASN A 48 8.61 13.79 -8.12
CA ASN A 48 7.93 13.73 -6.83
C ASN A 48 7.41 12.32 -6.52
N ILE A 49 6.82 11.64 -7.52
CA ILE A 49 6.34 10.26 -7.36
C ILE A 49 7.51 9.31 -7.10
N LEU A 50 8.59 9.42 -7.87
CA LEU A 50 9.79 8.57 -7.71
C LEU A 50 10.44 8.76 -6.33
N SER A 51 10.61 10.01 -5.89
CA SER A 51 11.17 10.30 -4.56
C SER A 51 10.24 9.85 -3.42
N ALA A 52 8.92 9.95 -3.61
CA ALA A 52 7.95 9.45 -2.63
C ALA A 52 8.01 7.91 -2.53
N GLU A 53 8.18 7.21 -3.66
CA GLU A 53 8.35 5.76 -3.69
C GLU A 53 9.62 5.34 -2.94
N GLU A 54 10.75 6.00 -3.21
CA GLU A 54 12.01 5.74 -2.52
C GLU A 54 11.88 5.97 -1.00
N THR A 55 11.22 7.06 -0.61
CA THR A 55 10.94 7.37 0.81
C THR A 55 10.09 6.29 1.47
N CYS A 56 9.09 5.75 0.76
CA CYS A 56 8.28 4.64 1.26
C CYS A 56 9.11 3.36 1.43
N GLN A 57 10.01 3.06 0.50
CA GLN A 57 10.88 1.89 0.59
C GLN A 57 11.90 2.01 1.73
N THR A 58 12.49 3.18 1.93
CA THR A 58 13.42 3.41 3.06
C THR A 58 12.70 3.32 4.39
N ALA A 59 11.51 3.92 4.52
CA ALA A 59 10.68 3.81 5.71
C ALA A 59 10.36 2.34 6.04
N LEU A 60 9.96 1.53 5.05
CA LEU A 60 9.72 0.09 5.26
C LEU A 60 10.95 -0.66 5.76
N LYS A 61 12.14 -0.36 5.22
CA LYS A 61 13.40 -0.97 5.68
C LYS A 61 13.71 -0.61 7.13
N GLU A 62 13.51 0.65 7.53
CA GLU A 62 13.71 1.07 8.91
C GLU A 62 12.68 0.44 9.86
N MET A 63 11.40 0.38 9.46
CA MET A 63 10.37 -0.34 10.21
C MET A 63 10.73 -1.81 10.41
N ALA A 64 11.26 -2.48 9.38
CA ALA A 64 11.69 -3.89 9.47
C ALA A 64 12.81 -4.10 10.49
N LYS A 65 13.74 -3.14 10.62
CA LYS A 65 14.82 -3.20 11.62
C LYS A 65 14.30 -3.04 13.06
N LEU A 66 13.29 -2.20 13.24
CA LEU A 66 12.72 -1.89 14.56
C LEU A 66 11.67 -2.90 15.01
N ALA A 67 11.03 -3.59 14.08
CA ALA A 67 9.95 -4.53 14.36
C ALA A 67 10.43 -5.74 15.19
N PRO A 68 9.66 -6.20 16.20
CA PRO A 68 9.97 -7.44 16.90
C PRO A 68 9.93 -8.63 15.95
N LYS A 69 11.06 -9.32 15.78
CA LYS A 69 11.20 -10.45 14.84
C LYS A 69 10.14 -11.52 15.05
N ARG A 70 9.81 -11.84 16.30
CA ARG A 70 8.81 -12.86 16.63
C ARG A 70 7.42 -12.49 16.11
N ASP A 71 6.99 -11.25 16.35
CA ASP A 71 5.65 -10.79 15.95
C ASP A 71 5.54 -10.71 14.43
N LEU A 72 6.62 -10.28 13.76
CA LEU A 72 6.71 -10.24 12.30
C LEU A 72 6.57 -11.64 11.68
N GLU A 73 7.27 -12.64 12.22
CA GLU A 73 7.19 -14.02 11.72
C GLU A 73 5.83 -14.66 11.99
N ILE A 74 5.21 -14.38 13.14
CA ILE A 74 3.84 -14.85 13.43
C ILE A 74 2.85 -14.26 12.43
N LEU A 75 2.91 -12.95 12.16
CA LEU A 75 2.02 -12.31 11.19
C LEU A 75 2.23 -12.85 9.77
N LYS A 76 3.49 -13.01 9.33
CA LYS A 76 3.82 -13.58 8.01
C LYS A 76 3.42 -15.04 7.85
N SER A 77 3.20 -15.78 8.94
CA SER A 77 2.71 -17.16 8.88
C SER A 77 1.25 -17.25 8.43
N ILE A 78 0.51 -16.13 8.47
CA ILE A 78 -0.88 -16.05 8.02
C ILE A 78 -0.89 -15.93 6.49
N PRO A 79 -1.56 -16.86 5.77
CA PRO A 79 -1.67 -16.78 4.31
C PRO A 79 -2.26 -15.44 3.86
N GLY A 80 -1.60 -14.80 2.88
CA GLY A 80 -2.00 -13.51 2.35
C GLY A 80 -1.39 -12.30 3.07
N ILE A 81 -0.72 -12.48 4.21
CA ILE A 81 0.02 -11.41 4.89
C ILE A 81 1.50 -11.46 4.47
N ALA A 82 1.88 -10.52 3.60
CA ALA A 82 3.29 -10.30 3.25
C ALA A 82 3.99 -9.39 4.28
N GLU A 83 5.31 -9.32 4.21
CA GLU A 83 6.14 -8.51 5.12
C GLU A 83 5.71 -7.04 5.19
N ASN A 84 5.40 -6.41 4.06
CA ASN A 84 4.91 -5.01 4.03
C ASN A 84 3.61 -4.85 4.84
N THR A 85 2.66 -5.76 4.67
CA THR A 85 1.39 -5.76 5.43
C THR A 85 1.64 -6.01 6.91
N ALA A 86 2.49 -6.99 7.25
CA ALA A 86 2.82 -7.30 8.64
C ALA A 86 3.50 -6.12 9.35
N LEU A 87 4.45 -5.44 8.70
CA LEU A 87 5.10 -4.25 9.25
C LEU A 87 4.12 -3.11 9.49
N ARG A 88 3.17 -2.91 8.58
CA ARG A 88 2.10 -1.90 8.74
C ARG A 88 1.19 -2.23 9.91
N ILE A 89 0.81 -3.50 10.08
CA ILE A 89 0.02 -3.97 11.22
C ILE A 89 0.77 -3.68 12.54
N ILE A 90 2.04 -4.09 12.63
CA ILE A 90 2.86 -3.85 13.82
C ILE A 90 2.99 -2.36 14.11
N SER A 91 3.19 -1.52 13.08
CA SER A 91 3.33 -0.07 13.28
C SER A 91 2.04 0.61 13.72
N GLU A 92 0.89 0.15 13.24
CA GLU A 92 -0.41 0.73 13.56
C GLU A 92 -0.88 0.30 14.97
N LEU A 93 -0.68 -0.98 15.30
CA LEU A 93 -1.09 -1.53 16.59
C LEU A 93 -0.11 -1.19 17.71
N GLY A 94 1.18 -1.04 17.37
CA GLY A 94 2.26 -0.95 18.33
C GLY A 94 2.40 -2.25 19.12
N ASP A 95 2.55 -2.15 20.43
CA ASP A 95 2.60 -3.31 21.31
C ASP A 95 1.21 -3.98 21.45
N ILE A 96 1.04 -5.15 20.85
CA ILE A 96 -0.21 -5.91 20.90
C ILE A 96 -0.59 -6.36 22.32
N ARG A 97 0.38 -6.45 23.24
CA ARG A 97 0.15 -6.87 24.62
C ARG A 97 -0.60 -5.82 25.44
N ARG A 98 -0.80 -4.60 24.92
CA ARG A 98 -1.65 -3.57 25.54
C ARG A 98 -3.13 -3.93 25.53
N PHE A 99 -3.54 -4.89 24.69
CA PHE A 99 -4.91 -5.35 24.60
C PHE A 99 -5.08 -6.60 25.47
N ASN A 100 -5.96 -6.53 26.47
CA ASN A 100 -6.21 -7.64 27.40
C ASN A 100 -6.99 -8.78 26.74
N ASN A 101 -7.72 -8.49 25.66
CA ASN A 101 -8.48 -9.48 24.90
C ASN A 101 -8.62 -9.08 23.41
N PRO A 102 -8.93 -10.05 22.53
CA PRO A 102 -9.10 -9.77 21.09
C PRO A 102 -10.23 -8.80 20.76
N ASN A 103 -11.28 -8.73 21.59
CA ASN A 103 -12.40 -7.80 21.35
C ASN A 103 -11.96 -6.34 21.51
N GLN A 104 -11.03 -6.04 22.40
CA GLN A 104 -10.44 -4.70 22.52
C GLN A 104 -9.64 -4.32 21.27
N LEU A 105 -8.91 -5.27 20.69
CA LEU A 105 -8.22 -5.05 19.42
C LEU A 105 -9.23 -4.80 18.29
N ASN A 106 -10.28 -5.62 18.19
CA ASN A 106 -11.34 -5.45 17.18
C ASN A 106 -12.02 -4.09 17.28
N ALA A 107 -12.33 -3.63 18.50
CA ALA A 107 -12.91 -2.31 18.76
C ALA A 107 -11.94 -1.17 18.45
N PHE A 108 -10.64 -1.35 18.73
CA PHE A 108 -9.60 -0.37 18.41
C PHE A 108 -9.47 -0.16 16.90
N VAL A 109 -9.46 -1.24 16.12
CA VAL A 109 -9.45 -1.15 14.64
C VAL A 109 -10.82 -0.71 14.11
N GLY A 110 -11.90 -1.14 14.76
CA GLY A 110 -13.28 -0.89 14.32
C GLY A 110 -13.72 -1.91 13.25
N VAL A 111 -13.46 -3.19 13.48
CA VAL A 111 -13.93 -4.29 12.61
C VAL A 111 -15.04 -5.10 13.27
N ASP A 112 -15.44 -4.74 14.48
CA ASP A 112 -16.57 -5.32 15.18
C ASP A 112 -17.91 -4.92 14.52
N PRO A 113 -18.90 -5.84 14.45
CA PRO A 113 -20.23 -5.50 13.97
C PRO A 113 -20.94 -4.57 14.96
N GLN A 114 -21.59 -3.53 14.45
CA GLN A 114 -22.37 -2.64 15.31
C GLN A 114 -23.70 -3.30 15.71
N VAL A 115 -24.09 -3.13 16.97
CA VAL A 115 -25.41 -3.50 17.47
C VAL A 115 -26.15 -2.24 17.87
N TYR A 116 -27.36 -2.07 17.34
CA TYR A 116 -28.28 -1.01 17.73
C TYR A 116 -29.41 -1.61 18.55
N GLU A 117 -29.55 -1.15 19.80
CA GLU A 117 -30.63 -1.60 20.68
C GLU A 117 -31.47 -0.41 21.12
N SER A 118 -32.78 -0.51 20.94
CA SER A 118 -33.77 0.48 21.40
C SER A 118 -35.03 -0.24 21.88
N GLY A 119 -35.28 -0.22 23.20
CA GLY A 119 -36.41 -0.93 23.81
C GLY A 119 -36.37 -2.43 23.50
N ASN A 120 -37.34 -2.92 22.72
CA ASN A 120 -37.44 -4.34 22.30
C ASN A 120 -36.81 -4.61 20.92
N LEU A 121 -36.13 -3.65 20.31
CA LEU A 121 -35.55 -3.79 18.98
C LEU A 121 -34.03 -3.91 19.08
N THR A 122 -33.50 -5.06 18.67
CA THR A 122 -32.07 -5.30 18.48
C THR A 122 -31.80 -5.48 16.98
N ALA A 123 -30.92 -4.65 16.42
CA ALA A 123 -30.53 -4.71 15.02
C ALA A 123 -29.00 -4.84 14.88
N HIS A 124 -28.56 -5.75 14.01
CA HIS A 124 -27.16 -5.88 13.63
C HIS A 124 -26.87 -5.00 12.40
N LEU A 125 -25.92 -4.09 12.55
CA LEU A 125 -25.52 -3.11 11.54
C LEU A 125 -24.15 -3.50 10.93
N SER A 126 -23.67 -2.67 10.00
CA SER A 126 -22.35 -2.82 9.39
C SER A 126 -21.20 -2.72 10.41
N ILE A 127 -19.97 -3.01 9.97
CA ILE A 127 -18.77 -2.85 10.80
C ILE A 127 -18.66 -1.46 11.44
N SER A 128 -18.07 -1.43 12.61
CA SER A 128 -17.90 -0.25 13.43
C SER A 128 -16.82 0.69 12.89
N LYS A 129 -17.21 1.78 12.22
CA LYS A 129 -16.22 2.78 11.73
C LYS A 129 -15.60 3.66 12.82
N ARG A 130 -15.78 3.31 14.11
CA ARG A 130 -15.35 4.08 15.28
C ARG A 130 -13.86 3.95 15.61
N GLY A 131 -13.22 2.84 15.18
CA GLY A 131 -11.79 2.60 15.38
C GLY A 131 -10.90 3.25 14.32
N THR A 132 -9.64 2.84 14.22
CA THR A 132 -8.66 3.46 13.32
C THR A 132 -8.95 3.19 11.83
N ALA A 133 -9.06 4.27 11.05
CA ALA A 133 -9.28 4.16 9.61
C ALA A 133 -8.07 3.53 8.89
N ILE A 134 -6.85 3.81 9.38
CA ILE A 134 -5.61 3.24 8.84
C ILE A 134 -5.56 1.74 9.11
N GLY A 135 -5.81 1.30 10.35
CA GLY A 135 -5.87 -0.12 10.70
C GLY A 135 -6.87 -0.90 9.84
N ARG A 136 -8.07 -0.34 9.61
CA ARG A 136 -9.03 -0.98 8.67
C ARG A 136 -8.48 -1.10 7.25
N LYS A 137 -7.82 -0.07 6.73
CA LYS A 137 -7.22 -0.06 5.39
C LYS A 137 -6.01 -0.99 5.25
N VAL A 138 -5.34 -1.32 6.34
CA VAL A 138 -4.26 -2.32 6.32
C VAL A 138 -4.85 -3.74 6.23
N LEU A 139 -6.06 -3.95 6.75
CA LEU A 139 -6.75 -5.25 6.76
C LEU A 139 -7.69 -5.47 5.54
N TYR A 140 -8.02 -4.43 4.78
CA TYR A 140 -8.91 -4.44 3.59
C TYR A 140 -8.35 -3.58 2.47
#